data_AF-A0A6G3XGJ5-F1
#
_entry.id   AF-A0A6G3XGJ5-F1
#
_cell.length_a   1.000
_cell.length_b   1.000
_cell.length_c   1.000
_cell.angle_alpha   90.00
_cell.angle_beta   90.00
_cell.angle_gamma   90.00
#
_symmetry.space_group_name_H-M   'P 1'
#
loop_
_entity.id
_entity.type
_entity.pdbx_description
1 polymer ?
#
loop_
_entity_poly.entity_id
_entity_poly.type
_entity_poly.pdbx_seq_one_letter_code
_entity_poly.pdbx_strand_id
1 'polypeptide(L)' 'GNLVVYNEQNKPIWAAMTFGENHRAIFQPDGNLVVHNGDDRAIWASRTHDFGGAQLVLRPDAKVVVVHNGRVVWST' A
#
# COMPACT_ATOMS: atom_id res chain seq x y z
N GLY A 1 5.16 5.57 11.50
CA GLY A 1 5.34 4.11 11.57
C GLY A 1 5.64 3.57 10.19
N ASN A 2 5.94 2.28 10.08
CA ASN A 2 6.19 1.62 8.79
C ASN A 2 4.98 0.77 8.36
N LEU A 3 4.61 0.83 7.08
CA LEU A 3 3.65 -0.12 6.50
C LEU A 3 4.43 -1.37 6.07
N VAL A 4 4.08 -2.51 6.65
CA VAL A 4 4.80 -3.78 6.45
C VAL A 4 3.79 -4.87 6.15
N VAL A 5 4.08 -5.71 5.16
CA VAL A 5 3.32 -6.93 4.89
C VAL A 5 4.05 -8.10 5.53
N TYR A 6 3.31 -8.91 6.24
CA TYR A 6 3.78 -10.15 6.87
C TYR A 6 3.07 -11.34 6.23
N ASN A 7 3.76 -12.48 6.17
CA ASN A 7 3.12 -13.75 5.85
C ASN A 7 2.50 -14.39 7.10
N GLU A 8 1.86 -15.55 6.93
CA GLU A 8 1.19 -16.29 8.00
C GLU A 8 2.14 -16.80 9.10
N GLN A 9 3.45 -16.90 8.82
CA GLN A 9 4.48 -17.26 9.80
C GLN A 9 5.03 -16.03 10.54
N ASN A 10 4.37 -14.88 10.44
CA ASN A 10 4.81 -13.62 11.03
C ASN A 10 6.20 -13.16 10.52
N LYS A 11 6.56 -13.55 9.28
CA LYS A 11 7.78 -13.10 8.60
C LYS A 11 7.48 -11.86 7.77
N PRO A 12 8.24 -10.75 7.93
CA PRO A 12 8.10 -9.59 7.07
C PRO A 12 8.61 -9.94 5.67
N ILE A 13 7.84 -9.58 4.65
CA ILE A 13 8.10 -9.93 3.24
C ILE A 13 8.19 -8.69 2.35
N TRP A 14 7.57 -7.60 2.76
CA TRP A 14 7.70 -6.30 2.11
C TRP A 14 7.51 -5.17 3.13
N ALA A 15 8.16 -4.04 2.90
CA ALA A 15 7.97 -2.83 3.70
C ALA A 15 8.03 -1.56 2.82
N ALA A 16 7.25 -0.55 3.20
CA ALA A 16 7.27 0.78 2.56
C ALA A 16 8.55 1.57 2.90
N MET A 17 9.36 1.08 3.85
CA MET A 17 10.59 1.71 4.34
C MET A 17 10.34 3.15 4.83
N THR A 18 9.24 3.35 5.55
CA THR A 18 8.89 4.64 6.16
C THR A 18 9.23 4.63 7.66
N PHE A 19 9.76 5.75 8.16
CA PHE A 19 10.28 5.89 9.53
C PHE A 19 9.73 7.16 10.18
N GLY A 20 9.50 7.13 11.50
CA GLY A 20 8.89 8.22 12.24
C GLY A 20 7.53 7.83 12.83
N GLU A 21 6.78 8.82 13.32
CA GLU A 21 5.52 8.65 14.06
C GLU A 21 4.35 9.34 13.36
N ASN A 22 3.13 9.08 13.82
CA ASN A 22 1.90 9.71 13.30
C ASN A 22 1.70 9.55 11.79
N HIS A 23 2.12 8.42 11.23
CA HIS A 23 1.89 8.10 9.82
C HIS A 23 0.50 7.49 9.63
N ARG A 24 -0.08 7.74 8.45
CA ARG A 24 -1.35 7.14 8.02
C ARG A 24 -1.18 6.51 6.64
N ALA A 25 -1.50 5.23 6.53
CA ALA A 25 -1.64 4.55 5.24
C ALA A 25 -3.09 4.68 4.75
N ILE A 26 -3.29 5.13 3.52
CA ILE A 26 -4.59 5.38 2.93
C ILE A 26 -4.61 4.75 1.54
N PHE A 27 -5.61 3.92 1.25
CA PHE A 27 -5.95 3.59 -0.12
C PHE A 27 -6.99 4.62 -0.60
N GLN A 28 -6.54 5.52 -1.47
CA GLN A 28 -7.28 6.71 -1.88
C GLN A 28 -8.29 6.37 -3.00
N PRO A 29 -9.36 7.18 -3.19
CA PRO A 29 -10.37 6.93 -4.22
C PRO A 29 -9.83 6.91 -5.66
N ASP A 30 -8.68 7.53 -5.89
CA ASP A 30 -7.95 7.55 -7.16
C ASP A 30 -7.21 6.22 -7.45
N GLY A 31 -7.24 5.26 -6.53
CA GLY A 31 -6.60 3.96 -6.66
C GLY A 31 -5.15 3.92 -6.16
N ASN A 32 -4.67 4.98 -5.50
CA ASN A 32 -3.32 5.04 -4.96
C ASN A 32 -3.25 4.57 -3.51
N LEU A 33 -2.31 3.68 -3.18
CA LEU A 33 -1.94 3.40 -1.79
C LEU A 33 -0.83 4.38 -1.40
N VAL A 34 -1.10 5.23 -0.42
CA VAL A 34 -0.18 6.30 0.01
C VAL A 34 0.05 6.23 1.51
N VAL A 35 1.30 6.41 1.93
CA VAL A 35 1.63 6.69 3.33
C VAL A 35 1.88 8.18 3.49
N HIS A 36 1.12 8.83 4.35
CA HIS A 36 1.30 10.22 4.76
C HIS A 36 2.00 10.29 6.12
N ASN A 37 2.85 11.30 6.32
CA ASN A 37 3.41 11.63 7.63
C ASN A 37 2.42 12.47 8.49
N GLY A 38 2.83 12.87 9.69
CA GLY A 38 2.01 13.67 10.60
C GLY A 38 1.62 15.06 10.08
N ASP A 39 2.36 15.59 9.11
CA ASP A 39 2.08 16.86 8.43
C ASP A 39 1.20 16.68 7.18
N ASP A 40 0.59 15.51 7.03
CA ASP A 40 -0.20 15.09 5.86
C ASP A 40 0.59 15.04 4.53
N ARG A 41 1.93 15.03 4.60
CA ARG A 41 2.78 14.90 3.40
C ARG A 41 2.91 13.44 2.99
N ALA A 42 2.69 13.15 1.71
CA ALA A 42 2.95 11.84 1.15
C ALA A 42 4.47 11.54 1.20
N ILE A 43 4.84 10.45 1.87
CA ILE A 43 6.23 9.99 2.04
C ILE A 43 6.50 8.67 1.32
N TRP A 44 5.45 7.97 0.88
CA TRP A 44 5.55 6.79 0.02
C TRP A 44 4.23 6.63 -0.77
N ALA A 45 4.30 6.11 -2.00
CA ALA A 45 3.11 5.80 -2.80
C ALA A 45 3.33 4.61 -3.74
N SER A 46 2.28 3.82 -4.01
CA SER A 46 2.27 2.77 -5.04
C SER A 46 2.32 3.31 -6.47
N ARG A 47 2.02 4.62 -6.64
CA ARG A 47 1.98 5.33 -7.93
C ARG A 47 0.89 4.78 -8.85
N THR A 48 -0.32 4.59 -8.31
CA THR A 48 -1.47 4.03 -9.03
C THR A 48 -2.69 4.98 -9.05
N HIS A 49 -2.46 6.30 -8.99
CA HIS A 49 -3.50 7.34 -8.91
C HIS A 49 -4.38 7.50 -10.17
N ASP A 50 -4.02 6.87 -11.28
CA ASP A 50 -4.83 6.90 -12.51
C ASP A 50 -5.86 5.74 -12.57
N PHE A 51 -5.93 4.91 -11.53
CA PHE A 51 -6.75 3.70 -11.49
C PHE A 51 -7.92 3.82 -10.52
N GLY A 52 -8.66 4.93 -10.58
CA GLY A 52 -9.85 5.15 -9.74
C GLY A 52 -10.84 3.98 -9.79
N GLY A 53 -11.35 3.58 -8.63
CA GLY A 53 -12.18 2.36 -8.50
C GLY A 53 -11.39 1.04 -8.49
N ALA A 54 -10.06 1.08 -8.45
CA ALA A 54 -9.25 -0.09 -8.15
C ALA A 54 -9.54 -0.66 -6.75
N GLN A 55 -9.14 -1.91 -6.55
CA GLN A 55 -9.22 -2.64 -5.29
C GLN A 55 -7.82 -2.88 -4.73
N LEU A 56 -7.65 -2.68 -3.43
CA LEU A 56 -6.48 -3.13 -2.70
C LEU A 56 -6.76 -4.52 -2.13
N VAL A 57 -5.97 -5.52 -2.53
CA VAL A 57 -6.20 -6.92 -2.16
C VAL A 57 -4.95 -7.48 -1.49
N LEU A 58 -5.09 -8.02 -0.28
CA LEU A 58 -4.09 -8.90 0.34
C LEU A 58 -4.37 -10.33 -0.12
N ARG A 59 -3.40 -10.95 -0.79
CA ARG A 59 -3.52 -12.30 -1.33
C ARG A 59 -2.90 -13.36 -0.40
N PRO A 60 -3.26 -14.64 -0.54
CA PRO A 60 -2.68 -15.74 0.25
C PRO A 60 -1.17 -15.94 0.06
N ASP A 61 -0.61 -15.49 -1.07
CA ASP A 61 0.85 -15.48 -1.31
C ASP A 61 1.56 -14.32 -0.59
N ALA A 62 0.83 -13.65 0.30
CA ALA A 62 1.27 -12.55 1.13
C ALA A 62 1.75 -11.34 0.29
N LYS A 63 1.19 -11.16 -0.89
CA LYS A 63 1.33 -9.91 -1.66
C LYS A 63 0.14 -9.01 -1.43
N VAL A 64 0.41 -7.72 -1.29
CA VAL A 64 -0.62 -6.68 -1.46
C VAL A 64 -0.58 -6.23 -2.90
N VAL A 65 -1.72 -6.28 -3.57
CA VAL A 65 -1.86 -5.88 -4.98
C VAL A 65 -2.92 -4.81 -5.14
N VAL A 66 -2.69 -3.90 -6.09
CA VAL A 66 -3.74 -3.02 -6.61
C VAL A 66 -4.28 -3.66 -7.88
N VAL A 67 -5.58 -3.92 -7.91
CA VAL A 67 -6.28 -4.54 -9.05
C VAL A 67 -7.27 -3.55 -9.62
N HIS A 68 -7.21 -3.30 -10.92
CA HIS A 68 -8.15 -2.46 -11.65
C HIS A 68 -8.70 -3.24 -12.85
N ASN A 69 -10.02 -3.38 -12.96
CA ASN A 69 -10.70 -4.14 -14.01
C ASN A 69 -10.12 -5.56 -14.22
N GLY A 70 -9.86 -6.28 -13.12
CA GLY A 70 -9.30 -7.64 -13.15
C GLY A 70 -7.80 -7.72 -13.43
N ARG A 71 -7.13 -6.60 -13.70
CA ARG A 71 -5.67 -6.54 -13.94
C ARG A 71 -4.93 -6.04 -12.71
N VAL A 72 -3.85 -6.73 -12.33
CA VAL A 72 -2.89 -6.23 -11.34
C VAL A 72 -2.10 -5.08 -11.97
N VAL A 73 -2.17 -3.90 -11.35
CA VAL A 73 -1.43 -2.69 -11.79
C VAL A 73 -0.25 -2.36 -10.88
N TRP A 74 -0.23 -2.92 -9.67
CA TRP A 74 0.90 -2.85 -8.74
C TRP A 74 0.91 -4.04 -7.79
N SER A 75 2.08 -4.43 -7.31
CA SER A 75 2.30 -5.47 -6.30
C SER A 75 3.50 -5.09 -5.43
N THR A 76 3.42 -5.42 -4.14
CA THR A 76 4.60 -5.57 -3.26
C THR A 76 5.56 -6.62 -3.78
#